data_AF-A0A9X9G5Z9-F1
#
_entry.id   AF-A0A9X9G5Z9-F1
#
_cell.length_a   1.000
_cell.length_b   1.000
_cell.length_c   1.000
_cell.angle_alpha   90.00
_cell.angle_beta   90.00
_cell.angle_gamma   90.00
#
_symmetry.space_group_name_H-M   'P 1'
#
loop_
_entity.id
_entity.type
_entity.pdbx_description
1 polymer ?
#
loop_
_entity_poly.entity_id
_entity_poly.type
_entity_poly.pdbx_seq_one_letter_code
_entity_poly.pdbx_strand_id
1 'polypeptide(L)'
;MKHAENEYLNLCRHVMEHGTKKEDRTGTGTVSVFGYQMRFDLSKGFPLLTTKRVPFRLVASELLWFMKGDTNIRYLLQHNNNIWNEWAFKSWVESDEYTGPDMTDFGLRSQQDEEFKVQYDEQMELFKKNVLEDDDFSNKYGYLGDVYGKQWRAWKTTAGETLDQLKDVIEMIKKTPDSRRLIVSAWNPEDVPSMALPPCHTLFQFYVADGKLSCQLYQRSGDIFLGIPFNIASYSLLTHLIAHECGLEVGEFVHTIGDAHIYTNHFEQVEKQLAREPRPFPKLTLNPDVKSVFDFEMEDLTIEGYDPHPAIKAPVAV
;
A
#
# COMPACT_ATOMS: atom_id res chain seq x y z
N MET A 1 20.38 -4.89 21.36
CA MET A 1 19.31 -3.96 20.92
C MET A 1 18.17 -4.82 20.41
N LYS A 2 16.90 -4.52 20.76
CA LYS A 2 15.75 -5.30 20.24
C LYS A 2 15.63 -5.08 18.73
N HIS A 3 15.26 -6.12 17.97
CA HIS A 3 15.09 -6.03 16.52
C HIS A 3 14.01 -5.00 16.14
N ALA A 4 14.20 -4.20 15.09
CA ALA A 4 13.28 -3.11 14.70
C ALA A 4 11.88 -3.59 14.29
N GLU A 5 11.73 -4.85 13.87
CA GLU A 5 10.41 -5.47 13.65
C GLU A 5 9.53 -5.50 14.91
N ASN A 6 10.12 -5.36 16.11
CA ASN A 6 9.34 -5.27 17.34
C ASN A 6 8.42 -4.05 17.39
N GLU A 7 8.66 -2.99 16.62
CA GLU A 7 7.73 -1.87 16.51
C GLU A 7 6.34 -2.34 16.05
N TYR A 8 6.32 -3.16 14.99
CA TYR A 8 5.10 -3.79 14.47
C TYR A 8 4.55 -4.85 15.42
N LEU A 9 5.40 -5.72 15.98
CA LEU A 9 4.91 -6.76 16.90
C LEU A 9 4.35 -6.18 18.20
N ASN A 10 4.88 -5.06 18.67
CA ASN A 10 4.34 -4.33 19.82
C ASN A 10 2.99 -3.70 19.49
N LEU A 11 2.78 -3.18 18.27
CA LEU A 11 1.45 -2.74 17.82
C LEU A 11 0.45 -3.89 17.88
N CYS A 12 0.80 -5.07 17.35
CA CYS A 12 -0.07 -6.25 17.41
C CYS A 12 -0.46 -6.60 18.85
N ARG A 13 0.52 -6.71 19.76
CA ARG A 13 0.27 -7.01 21.19
C ARG A 13 -0.60 -5.94 21.83
N HIS A 14 -0.28 -4.67 21.57
CA HIS A 14 -1.01 -3.54 22.14
C HIS A 14 -2.49 -3.55 21.73
N VAL A 15 -2.80 -3.80 20.46
CA VAL A 15 -4.19 -3.89 20.00
C VAL A 15 -4.89 -5.13 20.56
N MET A 16 -4.22 -6.28 20.65
CA MET A 16 -4.81 -7.47 21.28
C MET A 16 -5.12 -7.28 22.77
N GLU A 17 -4.27 -6.56 23.51
CA GLU A 17 -4.40 -6.37 24.96
C GLU A 17 -5.32 -5.21 25.35
N HIS A 18 -5.32 -4.13 24.57
CA HIS A 18 -5.97 -2.86 24.92
C HIS A 18 -7.01 -2.39 23.91
N GLY A 19 -7.16 -3.08 22.78
CA GLY A 19 -8.09 -2.68 21.74
C GLY A 19 -9.56 -2.82 22.18
N THR A 20 -10.40 -1.96 21.63
CA THR A 20 -11.84 -1.99 21.82
C THR A 20 -12.50 -2.73 20.67
N LYS A 21 -13.43 -3.63 20.95
CA LYS A 21 -14.25 -4.29 19.92
C LYS A 21 -15.13 -3.26 19.22
N LYS A 22 -15.16 -3.32 17.89
CA LYS A 22 -16.01 -2.49 17.04
C LYS A 22 -16.64 -3.32 15.93
N GLU A 23 -17.85 -2.95 15.54
CA GLU A 23 -18.36 -3.32 14.22
C GLU A 23 -17.68 -2.45 13.16
N ASP A 24 -17.58 -2.95 11.93
CA ASP A 24 -16.95 -2.25 10.82
C ASP A 24 -17.77 -2.41 9.53
N ARG A 25 -17.39 -1.66 8.49
CA ARG A 25 -18.11 -1.59 7.21
C ARG A 25 -18.22 -2.94 6.48
N THR A 26 -17.31 -3.89 6.74
CA THR A 26 -17.28 -5.21 6.10
C THR A 26 -18.19 -6.22 6.79
N GLY A 27 -18.71 -5.90 7.98
CA GLY A 27 -19.50 -6.83 8.79
C GLY A 27 -18.68 -7.91 9.53
N THR A 28 -17.35 -7.91 9.41
CA THR A 28 -16.45 -8.89 10.07
C THR A 28 -16.28 -8.58 11.56
N GLY A 29 -16.24 -7.30 11.91
CA GLY A 29 -15.86 -6.81 13.23
C GLY A 29 -14.35 -6.71 13.40
N THR A 30 -13.92 -5.77 14.24
CA THR A 30 -12.52 -5.49 14.54
C THR A 30 -12.27 -5.31 16.03
N VAL A 31 -11.01 -5.44 16.43
CA VAL A 31 -10.49 -4.86 17.68
C VAL A 31 -9.50 -3.78 17.31
N SER A 32 -9.72 -2.56 17.83
CA SER A 32 -8.95 -1.39 17.40
C SER A 32 -8.50 -0.47 18.52
N VAL A 33 -7.43 0.28 18.24
CA VAL A 33 -6.96 1.41 19.02
C VAL A 33 -6.92 2.65 18.12
N PHE A 34 -7.04 3.84 18.71
CA PHE A 34 -6.99 5.09 17.97
C PHE A 34 -5.73 5.89 18.34
N GLY A 35 -4.84 6.06 17.38
CA GLY A 35 -3.54 6.72 17.57
C GLY A 35 -2.45 5.72 17.96
N TYR A 36 -1.52 5.47 17.05
CA TYR A 36 -0.28 4.73 17.33
C TYR A 36 0.84 5.25 16.44
N GLN A 37 2.09 5.22 16.92
CA GLN A 37 3.26 5.61 16.13
C GLN A 37 4.37 4.56 16.26
N MET A 38 4.92 4.16 15.11
CA MET A 38 6.09 3.29 15.00
C MET A 38 7.25 4.04 14.34
N ARG A 39 8.50 3.65 14.61
CA ARG A 39 9.70 4.24 14.02
C ARG A 39 10.68 3.17 13.53
N PHE A 40 11.08 3.26 12.27
CA PHE A 40 12.02 2.34 11.63
C PHE A 40 13.27 3.10 11.18
N ASP A 41 14.42 2.83 11.80
CA ASP A 41 15.73 3.32 11.35
C ASP A 41 16.16 2.54 10.09
N LEU A 42 16.07 3.20 8.93
CA LEU A 42 16.32 2.59 7.63
C LEU A 42 17.80 2.31 7.38
N SER A 43 18.70 2.86 8.19
CA SER A 43 20.13 2.53 8.14
C SER A 43 20.44 1.14 8.70
N LYS A 44 19.48 0.50 9.40
CA LYS A 44 19.64 -0.82 10.03
C LYS A 44 19.15 -1.99 9.17
N GLY A 45 18.61 -1.71 7.99
CA GLY A 45 18.04 -2.71 7.08
C GLY A 45 16.69 -2.23 6.54
N PHE A 46 16.24 -2.86 5.46
CA PHE A 46 14.96 -2.55 4.85
C PHE A 46 13.83 -3.26 5.61
N PRO A 47 12.84 -2.57 6.19
CA PRO A 47 11.85 -3.14 7.11
C PRO A 47 10.77 -3.98 6.40
N LEU A 48 11.20 -5.05 5.72
CA LEU A 48 10.35 -6.09 5.19
C LEU A 48 10.24 -7.20 6.24
N LEU A 49 9.04 -7.37 6.79
CA LEU A 49 8.83 -8.27 7.93
C LEU A 49 9.41 -9.67 7.69
N THR A 50 9.98 -10.24 8.73
CA THR A 50 10.60 -11.57 8.71
C THR A 50 9.80 -12.60 9.49
N THR A 51 8.98 -12.19 10.46
CA THR A 51 8.05 -13.08 11.18
C THR A 51 6.93 -13.62 10.29
N LYS A 52 6.72 -13.04 9.10
CA LYS A 52 5.97 -13.64 7.99
C LYS A 52 6.49 -13.14 6.65
N ARG A 53 6.37 -13.96 5.60
CA ARG A 53 6.72 -13.57 4.24
C ARG A 53 5.81 -12.45 3.73
N VAL A 54 6.42 -11.36 3.28
CA VAL A 54 5.78 -10.22 2.59
C VAL A 54 6.30 -10.20 1.14
N PRO A 55 5.41 -10.16 0.13
CA PRO A 55 5.80 -10.25 -1.27
C PRO A 55 6.32 -8.89 -1.80
N PHE A 56 7.63 -8.64 -1.68
CA PHE A 56 8.26 -7.37 -2.09
C PHE A 56 7.92 -6.96 -3.53
N ARG A 57 7.83 -7.91 -4.48
CA ARG A 57 7.50 -7.58 -5.87
C ARG A 57 6.15 -6.87 -6.01
N LEU A 58 5.16 -7.25 -5.19
CA LEU A 58 3.86 -6.58 -5.18
C LEU A 58 3.97 -5.17 -4.58
N VAL A 59 4.76 -5.02 -3.51
CA VAL A 59 5.01 -3.71 -2.86
C VAL A 59 5.64 -2.74 -3.85
N ALA A 60 6.70 -3.19 -4.52
CA ALA A 60 7.45 -2.38 -5.46
C ALA A 60 6.61 -2.01 -6.68
N SER A 61 5.91 -2.96 -7.31
CA SER A 61 5.11 -2.66 -8.50
C SER A 61 3.95 -1.72 -8.18
N GLU A 62 3.29 -1.86 -7.03
CA GLU A 62 2.25 -0.92 -6.60
C GLU A 62 2.81 0.49 -6.37
N LEU A 63 3.96 0.60 -5.70
CA LEU A 63 4.58 1.91 -5.48
C LEU A 63 5.00 2.58 -6.80
N LEU A 64 5.64 1.83 -7.70
CA LEU A 64 6.04 2.37 -9.01
C LEU A 64 4.83 2.82 -9.82
N TRP A 65 3.72 2.09 -9.76
CA TRP A 65 2.44 2.49 -10.37
C TRP A 65 1.93 3.83 -9.82
N PHE A 66 1.91 4.00 -8.48
CA PHE A 66 1.56 5.29 -7.86
C PHE A 66 2.51 6.40 -8.28
N MET A 67 3.81 6.14 -8.26
CA MET A 67 4.83 7.14 -8.57
C MET A 67 4.77 7.56 -10.04
N LYS A 68 4.37 6.68 -10.96
CA LYS A 68 4.13 7.01 -12.37
C LYS A 68 2.84 7.80 -12.60
N GLY A 69 1.99 7.91 -11.58
CA GLY A 69 0.72 8.65 -11.66
C GLY A 69 -0.38 7.88 -12.39
N ASP A 70 -0.17 6.60 -12.65
CA ASP A 70 -1.14 5.75 -13.32
C ASP A 70 -2.26 5.34 -12.34
N THR A 71 -3.45 5.14 -12.88
CA THR A 71 -4.64 4.69 -12.14
C THR A 71 -5.34 3.52 -12.84
N ASN A 72 -4.75 2.99 -13.91
CA ASN A 72 -5.21 1.78 -14.58
C ASN A 72 -4.51 0.53 -14.02
N ILE A 73 -5.28 -0.51 -13.66
CA ILE A 73 -4.73 -1.74 -13.09
C ILE A 73 -3.98 -2.60 -14.11
N ARG A 74 -4.05 -2.31 -15.41
CA ARG A 74 -3.32 -3.05 -16.46
C ARG A 74 -1.83 -3.15 -16.15
N TYR A 75 -1.21 -2.06 -15.70
CA TYR A 75 0.20 -2.08 -15.27
C TYR A 75 0.43 -3.08 -14.15
N LEU A 76 -0.46 -3.12 -13.14
CA LEU A 76 -0.35 -4.07 -12.02
C LEU A 76 -0.51 -5.51 -12.50
N LEU A 77 -1.48 -5.79 -13.39
CA LEU A 77 -1.69 -7.12 -13.97
C LEU A 77 -0.48 -7.62 -14.76
N GLN A 78 0.19 -6.76 -15.53
CA GLN A 78 1.43 -7.09 -16.24
C GLN A 78 2.56 -7.50 -15.28
N HIS A 79 2.51 -7.05 -14.03
CA HIS A 79 3.45 -7.40 -12.97
C HIS A 79 2.94 -8.52 -12.05
N ASN A 80 1.88 -9.23 -12.44
CA ASN A 80 1.19 -10.24 -11.63
C ASN A 80 0.71 -9.71 -10.26
N ASN A 81 0.43 -8.41 -10.18
CA ASN A 81 -0.12 -7.78 -9.00
C ASN A 81 -1.64 -7.66 -9.13
N ASN A 82 -2.35 -8.37 -8.26
CA ASN A 82 -3.80 -8.50 -8.29
C ASN A 82 -4.49 -7.78 -7.12
N ILE A 83 -3.74 -7.00 -6.33
CA ILE A 83 -4.24 -6.37 -5.09
C ILE A 83 -5.48 -5.54 -5.39
N TRP A 84 -5.48 -4.81 -6.51
CA TRP A 84 -6.51 -3.84 -6.83
C TRP A 84 -7.66 -4.37 -7.70
N ASN A 85 -7.66 -5.66 -8.03
CA ASN A 85 -8.57 -6.21 -9.04
C ASN A 85 -10.03 -6.11 -8.62
N GLU A 86 -10.35 -6.36 -7.34
CA GLU A 86 -11.73 -6.42 -6.86
C GLU A 86 -12.48 -5.09 -7.03
N TRP A 87 -11.79 -3.96 -6.84
CA TRP A 87 -12.40 -2.63 -7.04
C TRP A 87 -12.70 -2.35 -8.52
N ALA A 88 -11.80 -2.73 -9.42
CA ALA A 88 -12.00 -2.56 -10.86
C ALA A 88 -13.06 -3.56 -11.40
N PHE A 89 -13.01 -4.80 -10.92
CA PHE A 89 -13.97 -5.86 -11.23
C PHE A 89 -15.38 -5.45 -10.80
N LYS A 90 -15.55 -4.86 -9.61
CA LYS A 90 -16.83 -4.32 -9.14
C LYS A 90 -17.44 -3.34 -10.14
N SER A 91 -16.64 -2.37 -10.62
CA SER A 91 -17.09 -1.39 -11.62
C SER A 91 -17.56 -2.05 -12.92
N TRP A 92 -16.95 -3.18 -13.31
CA TRP A 92 -17.38 -3.94 -14.48
C TRP A 92 -18.69 -4.68 -14.22
N VAL A 93 -18.78 -5.46 -13.14
CA VAL A 93 -19.96 -6.32 -12.89
C VAL A 93 -21.22 -5.54 -12.48
N GLU A 94 -21.06 -4.30 -12.01
CA GLU A 94 -22.17 -3.37 -11.76
C GLU A 94 -22.58 -2.55 -13.00
N SER A 95 -21.91 -2.73 -14.14
CA SER A 95 -22.23 -2.00 -15.38
C SER A 95 -23.33 -2.67 -16.22
N ASP A 96 -23.99 -1.88 -17.05
CA ASP A 96 -25.01 -2.35 -18.02
C ASP A 96 -24.45 -3.29 -19.10
N GLU A 97 -23.12 -3.37 -19.25
CA GLU A 97 -22.45 -4.23 -20.25
C GLU A 97 -22.08 -5.61 -19.69
N TYR A 98 -22.19 -5.80 -18.37
CA TYR A 98 -21.96 -7.10 -17.76
C TYR A 98 -23.13 -8.05 -18.03
N THR A 99 -22.83 -9.20 -18.62
CA THR A 99 -23.82 -10.21 -19.03
C THR A 99 -23.58 -11.58 -18.38
N GLY A 100 -22.66 -11.64 -17.41
CA GLY A 100 -22.33 -12.85 -16.67
C GLY A 100 -23.34 -13.18 -15.55
N PRO A 101 -23.04 -14.20 -14.73
CA PRO A 101 -23.87 -14.56 -13.57
C PRO A 101 -23.88 -13.45 -12.50
N ASP A 102 -24.87 -13.45 -11.61
CA ASP A 102 -24.98 -12.44 -10.54
C ASP A 102 -23.76 -12.43 -9.60
N MET A 103 -23.01 -11.33 -9.64
CA MET A 103 -21.81 -11.08 -8.83
C MET A 103 -22.07 -10.18 -7.62
N THR A 104 -23.33 -9.88 -7.27
CA THR A 104 -23.64 -9.10 -6.07
C THR A 104 -23.01 -9.74 -4.84
N ASP A 105 -22.35 -8.94 -4.00
CA ASP A 105 -21.65 -9.40 -2.78
C ASP A 105 -20.58 -10.50 -3.01
N PHE A 106 -19.91 -10.48 -4.17
CA PHE A 106 -18.93 -11.50 -4.56
C PHE A 106 -17.83 -11.75 -3.51
N GLY A 107 -17.39 -10.70 -2.81
CA GLY A 107 -16.33 -10.79 -1.79
C GLY A 107 -16.71 -11.67 -0.60
N LEU A 108 -17.98 -11.64 -0.19
CA LEU A 108 -18.51 -12.48 0.90
C LEU A 108 -18.93 -13.85 0.38
N ARG A 109 -19.66 -13.90 -0.73
CA ARG A 109 -20.19 -15.17 -1.29
C ARG A 109 -19.07 -16.13 -1.69
N SER A 110 -17.98 -15.63 -2.28
CA SER A 110 -16.84 -16.47 -2.69
C SER A 110 -16.12 -17.15 -1.51
N GLN A 111 -16.32 -16.68 -0.28
CA GLN A 111 -15.76 -17.28 0.93
C GLN A 111 -16.67 -18.34 1.56
N GLN A 112 -17.96 -18.36 1.19
CA GLN A 112 -19.00 -19.17 1.83
C GLN A 112 -19.63 -20.21 0.89
N ASP A 113 -19.55 -19.98 -0.42
CA ASP A 113 -20.16 -20.81 -1.45
C ASP A 113 -19.10 -21.23 -2.47
N GLU A 114 -18.76 -22.53 -2.46
CA GLU A 114 -17.74 -23.11 -3.35
C GLU A 114 -18.18 -23.11 -4.82
N GLU A 115 -19.47 -23.23 -5.11
CA GLU A 115 -19.98 -23.20 -6.49
C GLU A 115 -19.94 -21.79 -7.05
N PHE A 116 -20.37 -20.81 -6.25
CA PHE A 116 -20.21 -19.40 -6.62
C PHE A 116 -18.74 -19.01 -6.76
N LYS A 117 -17.85 -19.53 -5.90
CA LYS A 117 -16.42 -19.26 -6.00
C LYS A 117 -15.85 -19.65 -7.37
N VAL A 118 -16.27 -20.79 -7.94
CA VAL A 118 -15.84 -21.19 -9.28
C VAL A 118 -16.28 -20.16 -10.32
N GLN A 119 -17.53 -19.70 -10.25
CA GLN A 119 -18.05 -18.68 -11.17
C GLN A 119 -17.30 -17.35 -11.01
N TYR A 120 -17.04 -16.92 -9.77
CA TYR A 120 -16.25 -15.72 -9.47
C TYR A 120 -14.84 -15.81 -10.06
N ASP A 121 -14.14 -16.92 -9.83
CA ASP A 121 -12.78 -17.12 -10.32
C ASP A 121 -12.76 -17.10 -11.87
N GLU A 122 -13.74 -17.73 -12.54
CA GLU A 122 -13.87 -17.68 -14.01
C GLU A 122 -14.11 -16.27 -14.55
N GLN A 123 -15.01 -15.50 -13.92
CA GLN A 123 -15.29 -14.13 -14.33
C GLN A 123 -14.12 -13.19 -14.04
N MET A 124 -13.41 -13.38 -12.93
CA MET A 124 -12.21 -12.61 -12.61
C MET A 124 -11.08 -12.86 -13.61
N GLU A 125 -10.87 -14.11 -14.04
CA GLU A 125 -9.87 -14.41 -15.07
C GLU A 125 -10.28 -13.82 -16.44
N LEU A 126 -11.56 -13.87 -16.80
CA LEU A 126 -12.05 -13.20 -18.01
C LEU A 126 -11.83 -11.69 -17.94
N PHE A 127 -12.17 -11.05 -16.82
CA PHE A 127 -11.95 -9.63 -16.58
C PHE A 127 -10.48 -9.26 -16.74
N LYS A 128 -9.58 -9.96 -16.04
CA LYS A 128 -8.12 -9.73 -16.12
C LYS A 128 -7.61 -9.86 -17.55
N LYS A 129 -8.06 -10.90 -18.27
CA LYS A 129 -7.69 -11.11 -19.67
C LYS A 129 -8.13 -9.93 -20.53
N ASN A 130 -9.36 -9.47 -20.40
CA ASN A 130 -9.87 -8.35 -21.17
C ASN A 130 -9.12 -7.05 -20.85
N VAL A 131 -8.82 -6.77 -19.58
CA VAL A 131 -7.98 -5.62 -19.21
C VAL A 131 -6.59 -5.70 -19.85
N LEU A 132 -6.00 -6.88 -19.96
CA LEU A 132 -4.68 -7.06 -20.56
C LEU A 132 -4.68 -6.99 -22.10
N GLU A 133 -5.71 -7.51 -22.75
CA GLU A 133 -5.73 -7.77 -24.21
C GLU A 133 -6.60 -6.78 -25.01
N ASP A 134 -7.56 -6.10 -24.38
CA ASP A 134 -8.50 -5.18 -25.02
C ASP A 134 -8.32 -3.75 -24.47
N ASP A 135 -7.88 -2.84 -25.33
CA ASP A 135 -7.63 -1.43 -25.00
C ASP A 135 -8.91 -0.69 -24.64
N ASP A 136 -10.02 -0.95 -25.32
CA ASP A 136 -11.28 -0.27 -25.04
C ASP A 136 -11.85 -0.76 -23.70
N PHE A 137 -11.78 -2.07 -23.45
CA PHE A 137 -12.18 -2.65 -22.17
C PHE A 137 -11.33 -2.12 -21.02
N SER A 138 -10.01 -2.12 -21.17
CA SER A 138 -9.08 -1.59 -20.17
C SER A 138 -9.30 -0.11 -19.92
N ASN A 139 -9.55 0.67 -20.97
CA ASN A 139 -9.80 2.10 -20.83
C ASN A 139 -11.11 2.41 -20.12
N LYS A 140 -12.06 1.47 -20.12
CA LYS A 140 -13.36 1.64 -19.47
C LYS A 140 -13.41 1.09 -18.05
N TYR A 141 -12.87 -0.12 -17.85
CA TYR A 141 -13.02 -0.87 -16.59
C TYR A 141 -11.70 -1.09 -15.85
N GLY A 142 -10.55 -0.78 -16.46
CA GLY A 142 -9.25 -0.90 -15.82
C GLY A 142 -8.91 0.27 -14.89
N TYR A 143 -9.58 1.41 -15.00
CA TYR A 143 -9.33 2.59 -14.17
C TYR A 143 -10.06 2.55 -12.83
N LEU A 144 -9.35 2.90 -11.76
CA LEU A 144 -9.88 2.98 -10.40
C LEU A 144 -10.38 4.38 -10.02
N GLY A 145 -10.34 5.33 -10.96
CA GLY A 145 -10.60 6.74 -10.70
C GLY A 145 -9.41 7.44 -10.04
N ASP A 146 -9.71 8.39 -9.17
CA ASP A 146 -8.74 9.38 -8.67
C ASP A 146 -8.01 8.88 -7.42
N VAL A 147 -7.41 7.69 -7.53
CA VAL A 147 -6.62 7.03 -6.47
C VAL A 147 -5.24 7.68 -6.28
N TYR A 148 -4.35 7.07 -5.48
CA TYR A 148 -3.07 7.64 -5.04
C TYR A 148 -2.22 8.25 -6.16
N GLY A 149 -2.02 7.54 -7.29
CA GLY A 149 -1.15 8.02 -8.37
C GLY A 149 -1.62 9.37 -8.94
N LYS A 150 -2.92 9.50 -9.20
CA LYS A 150 -3.51 10.76 -9.65
C LYS A 150 -3.39 11.86 -8.60
N GLN A 151 -3.65 11.56 -7.32
CA GLN A 151 -3.50 12.58 -6.28
C GLN A 151 -2.05 13.04 -6.14
N TRP A 152 -1.07 12.14 -6.25
CA TRP A 152 0.35 12.47 -6.10
C TRP A 152 0.94 13.24 -7.29
N ARG A 153 0.52 12.91 -8.52
CA ARG A 153 1.15 13.38 -9.76
C ARG A 153 0.29 14.33 -10.59
N ALA A 154 -1.02 14.37 -10.37
CA ALA A 154 -1.98 15.10 -11.19
C ALA A 154 -3.18 15.63 -10.37
N TRP A 155 -2.91 16.27 -9.23
CA TRP A 155 -3.94 16.88 -8.39
C TRP A 155 -4.64 18.00 -9.15
N LYS A 156 -5.95 17.89 -9.38
CA LYS A 156 -6.72 18.86 -10.16
C LYS A 156 -7.01 20.12 -9.33
N THR A 157 -6.72 21.29 -9.90
CA THR A 157 -7.04 22.58 -9.26
C THR A 157 -8.42 23.08 -9.69
N THR A 158 -8.97 24.03 -8.93
CA THR A 158 -10.21 24.73 -9.29
C THR A 158 -10.09 25.54 -10.58
N ALA A 159 -8.86 25.84 -11.03
CA ALA A 159 -8.59 26.53 -12.29
C ALA A 159 -8.53 25.57 -13.50
N GLY A 160 -8.66 24.25 -13.27
CA GLY A 160 -8.55 23.23 -14.31
C GLY A 160 -7.11 22.80 -14.64
N GLU A 161 -6.14 23.25 -13.86
CA GLU A 161 -4.73 22.85 -13.96
C GLU A 161 -4.46 21.58 -13.14
N THR A 162 -3.26 21.02 -13.27
CA THR A 162 -2.81 19.87 -12.46
C THR A 162 -1.52 20.20 -11.71
N LEU A 163 -1.42 19.73 -10.47
CA LEU A 163 -0.22 19.85 -9.63
C LEU A 163 0.44 18.47 -9.48
N ASP A 164 1.75 18.42 -9.69
CA ASP A 164 2.57 17.23 -9.45
C ASP A 164 3.24 17.35 -8.08
N GLN A 165 2.46 17.05 -7.03
CA GLN A 165 2.88 17.21 -5.64
C GLN A 165 4.19 16.48 -5.33
N LEU A 166 4.34 15.25 -5.84
CA LEU A 166 5.52 14.43 -5.57
C LEU A 166 6.77 15.01 -6.21
N LYS A 167 6.68 15.42 -7.49
CA LYS A 167 7.80 16.07 -8.18
C LYS A 167 8.18 17.40 -7.53
N ASP A 168 7.19 18.20 -7.16
CA ASP A 168 7.41 19.50 -6.52
C ASP A 168 8.12 19.32 -5.16
N VAL A 169 7.71 18.33 -4.36
CA VAL A 169 8.37 17.99 -3.09
C VAL A 169 9.82 17.53 -3.30
N ILE A 170 10.09 16.70 -4.31
CA ILE A 170 11.46 16.26 -4.63
C ILE A 170 12.34 17.47 -4.98
N GLU A 171 11.84 18.39 -5.78
CA GLU A 171 12.55 19.64 -6.11
C GLU A 171 12.75 20.54 -4.89
N MET A 172 11.78 20.60 -3.98
CA MET A 172 11.89 21.33 -2.71
C MET A 172 12.92 20.70 -1.77
N ILE A 173 13.04 19.37 -1.72
CA ILE A 173 14.09 18.68 -0.95
C ILE A 173 15.47 19.09 -1.45
N LYS A 174 15.68 19.08 -2.78
CA LYS A 174 16.96 19.45 -3.40
C LYS A 174 17.35 20.91 -3.15
N LYS A 175 16.38 21.84 -3.15
CA LYS A 175 16.64 23.30 -3.08
C LYS A 175 16.53 23.89 -1.67
N THR A 176 15.62 23.36 -0.86
CA THR A 176 15.24 23.88 0.45
C THR A 176 15.03 22.74 1.47
N PRO A 177 16.07 21.94 1.76
CA PRO A 177 15.96 20.73 2.58
C PRO A 177 15.42 20.97 4.00
N ASP A 178 15.65 22.15 4.58
CA ASP A 178 15.16 22.52 5.91
C ASP A 178 13.66 22.92 5.94
N SER A 179 12.98 22.85 4.79
CA SER A 179 11.58 23.20 4.68
C SER A 179 10.72 22.29 5.56
N ARG A 180 9.83 22.91 6.34
CA ARG A 180 8.82 22.20 7.16
C ARG A 180 7.52 21.93 6.39
N ARG A 181 7.55 22.08 5.06
CA ARG A 181 6.40 22.01 4.16
C ARG A 181 6.55 20.95 3.07
N LEU A 182 7.45 19.99 3.26
CA LEU A 182 7.71 18.89 2.32
C LEU A 182 6.60 17.84 2.44
N ILE A 183 5.40 18.13 1.94
CA ILE A 183 4.18 17.35 2.16
C ILE A 183 3.58 16.92 0.82
N VAL A 184 3.08 15.68 0.78
CA VAL A 184 2.17 15.19 -0.27
C VAL A 184 0.90 14.70 0.40
N SER A 185 -0.26 15.09 -0.14
CA SER A 185 -1.58 14.66 0.34
C SER A 185 -2.29 13.83 -0.72
N ALA A 186 -2.91 12.72 -0.31
CA ALA A 186 -3.85 11.99 -1.14
C ALA A 186 -5.31 12.33 -0.80
N TRP A 187 -5.56 13.13 0.23
CA TRP A 187 -6.90 13.41 0.72
C TRP A 187 -7.51 14.63 0.03
N ASN A 188 -8.26 14.39 -1.05
CA ASN A 188 -9.07 15.42 -1.71
C ASN A 188 -10.53 15.39 -1.21
N PRO A 189 -10.99 16.41 -0.45
CA PRO A 189 -12.37 16.46 0.01
C PRO A 189 -13.44 16.47 -1.09
N GLU A 190 -13.10 16.91 -2.31
CA GLU A 190 -14.02 16.90 -3.46
C GLU A 190 -14.25 15.47 -4.00
N ASP A 191 -13.19 14.66 -4.06
CA ASP A 191 -13.23 13.33 -4.66
C ASP A 191 -13.62 12.24 -3.65
N VAL A 192 -13.29 12.40 -2.36
CA VAL A 192 -13.54 11.38 -1.32
C VAL A 192 -14.98 10.83 -1.32
N PRO A 193 -16.05 11.63 -1.49
CA PRO A 193 -17.42 11.11 -1.52
C PRO A 193 -17.74 10.18 -2.69
N SER A 194 -16.99 10.22 -3.80
CA SER A 194 -17.23 9.42 -5.01
C SER A 194 -16.20 8.29 -5.22
N MET A 195 -15.16 8.22 -4.39
CA MET A 195 -14.15 7.16 -4.45
C MET A 195 -14.69 5.82 -3.96
N ALA A 196 -14.37 4.73 -4.67
CA ALA A 196 -14.67 3.37 -4.22
C ALA A 196 -14.01 3.04 -2.87
N LEU A 197 -12.79 3.53 -2.65
CA LEU A 197 -12.11 3.47 -1.36
C LEU A 197 -11.29 4.76 -1.15
N PRO A 198 -11.72 5.67 -0.24
CA PRO A 198 -10.94 6.84 0.10
C PRO A 198 -9.53 6.44 0.60
N PRO A 199 -8.47 7.21 0.27
CA PRO A 199 -7.09 6.89 0.65
C PRO A 199 -6.92 6.57 2.14
N CYS A 200 -6.43 5.36 2.44
CA CYS A 200 -6.02 4.98 3.79
C CYS A 200 -4.75 5.72 4.20
N HIS A 201 -3.83 5.93 3.27
CA HIS A 201 -2.66 6.78 3.45
C HIS A 201 -3.00 8.21 3.07
N THR A 202 -3.28 9.03 4.08
CA THR A 202 -3.92 10.34 3.88
C THR A 202 -2.89 11.40 3.46
N LEU A 203 -1.76 11.46 4.15
CA LEU A 203 -0.65 12.35 3.83
C LEU A 203 0.68 11.77 4.31
N PHE A 204 1.76 12.23 3.71
CA PHE A 204 3.11 12.00 4.22
C PHE A 204 3.95 13.27 4.15
N GLN A 205 4.93 13.36 5.05
CA GLN A 205 5.83 14.48 5.18
C GLN A 205 7.28 14.00 5.20
N PHE A 206 8.14 14.68 4.42
CA PHE A 206 9.58 14.47 4.48
C PHE A 206 10.26 15.43 5.45
N TYR A 207 11.44 15.01 5.89
CA TYR A 207 12.31 15.79 6.75
C TYR A 207 13.77 15.48 6.41
N VAL A 208 14.59 16.52 6.26
CA VAL A 208 16.03 16.38 6.04
C VAL A 208 16.77 16.93 7.25
N ALA A 209 17.71 16.14 7.78
CA ALA A 209 18.66 16.57 8.80
C ALA A 209 19.95 15.77 8.67
N ASP A 210 21.10 16.42 8.88
CA ASP A 210 22.43 15.78 8.84
C ASP A 210 22.67 14.93 7.58
N GLY A 211 22.19 15.41 6.42
CA GLY A 211 22.31 14.71 5.13
C GLY A 211 21.41 13.48 4.98
N LYS A 212 20.45 13.25 5.89
CA LYS A 212 19.54 12.10 5.90
C LYS A 212 18.10 12.51 5.65
N LEU A 213 17.43 11.77 4.77
CA LEU A 213 16.01 11.91 4.47
C LEU A 213 15.18 10.96 5.33
N SER A 214 14.23 11.51 6.08
CA SER A 214 13.21 10.75 6.81
C SER A 214 11.83 11.02 6.21
N CYS A 215 10.90 10.08 6.40
CA CYS A 215 9.51 10.20 5.95
C CYS A 215 8.57 9.83 7.09
N GLN A 216 7.54 10.65 7.32
CA GLN A 216 6.44 10.33 8.21
C GLN A 216 5.16 10.14 7.41
N LEU A 217 4.51 8.99 7.57
CA LEU A 217 3.18 8.71 7.03
C LEU A 217 2.12 8.93 8.12
N TYR A 218 1.03 9.61 7.77
CA TYR A 218 -0.23 9.54 8.49
C TYR A 218 -1.23 8.65 7.74
N GLN A 219 -1.52 7.49 8.32
CA GLN A 219 -2.47 6.51 7.82
C GLN A 219 -3.74 6.55 8.66
N ARG A 220 -4.86 7.07 8.13
CA ARG A 220 -6.11 7.21 8.91
C ARG A 220 -6.68 5.86 9.38
N SER A 221 -6.39 4.77 8.68
CA SER A 221 -6.97 3.44 8.85
C SER A 221 -5.95 2.38 8.46
N GLY A 222 -5.58 1.50 9.39
CA GLY A 222 -4.56 0.48 9.19
C GLY A 222 -5.03 -0.91 9.62
N ASP A 223 -5.29 -1.77 8.63
CA ASP A 223 -5.39 -3.22 8.84
C ASP A 223 -4.02 -3.73 9.25
N ILE A 224 -3.89 -4.09 10.52
CA ILE A 224 -2.63 -4.50 11.13
C ILE A 224 -2.10 -5.78 10.51
N PHE A 225 -2.95 -6.74 10.19
CA PHE A 225 -2.47 -8.05 9.76
C PHE A 225 -2.12 -8.07 8.27
N LEU A 226 -3.00 -7.63 7.38
CA LEU A 226 -2.73 -7.70 5.93
C LEU A 226 -2.06 -6.43 5.40
N GLY A 227 -2.56 -5.25 5.80
CA GLY A 227 -2.20 -3.96 5.20
C GLY A 227 -0.86 -3.40 5.68
N ILE A 228 -0.70 -3.22 7.00
CA ILE A 228 0.45 -2.52 7.59
C ILE A 228 1.81 -3.10 7.17
N PRO A 229 2.04 -4.43 7.10
CA PRO A 229 3.30 -4.99 6.61
C PRO A 229 3.67 -4.49 5.21
N PHE A 230 2.67 -4.33 4.35
CA PHE A 230 2.82 -3.81 2.99
C PHE A 230 3.11 -2.31 3.00
N ASN A 231 2.42 -1.57 3.87
CA ASN A 231 2.54 -0.12 3.98
C ASN A 231 3.91 0.30 4.55
N ILE A 232 4.44 -0.42 5.54
CA ILE A 232 5.79 -0.20 6.07
C ILE A 232 6.83 -0.34 4.94
N ALA A 233 6.76 -1.43 4.18
CA ALA A 233 7.68 -1.67 3.08
C ALA A 233 7.54 -0.63 1.96
N SER A 234 6.31 -0.23 1.61
CA SER A 234 6.04 0.74 0.54
C SER A 234 6.62 2.12 0.86
N TYR A 235 6.34 2.70 2.03
CA TYR A 235 6.85 4.03 2.37
C TYR A 235 8.34 4.03 2.73
N SER A 236 8.87 2.90 3.19
CA SER A 236 10.32 2.73 3.30
C SER A 236 10.97 2.75 1.92
N LEU A 237 10.42 2.03 0.94
CA LEU A 237 10.92 2.05 -0.43
C LEU A 237 10.83 3.44 -1.06
N LEU A 238 9.71 4.15 -0.87
CA LEU A 238 9.55 5.55 -1.30
C LEU A 238 10.65 6.45 -0.71
N THR A 239 10.96 6.29 0.57
CA THR A 239 12.01 7.06 1.26
C THR A 239 13.38 6.77 0.66
N HIS A 240 13.69 5.51 0.38
CA HIS A 240 14.94 5.11 -0.29
C HIS A 240 15.06 5.69 -1.71
N LEU A 241 13.99 5.63 -2.51
CA LEU A 241 13.97 6.18 -3.87
C LEU A 241 14.21 7.69 -3.88
N ILE A 242 13.49 8.43 -3.04
CA ILE A 242 13.61 9.90 -2.99
C ILE A 242 14.96 10.31 -2.40
N ALA A 243 15.49 9.59 -1.41
CA ALA A 243 16.83 9.83 -0.90
C ALA A 243 17.87 9.63 -2.01
N HIS A 244 17.73 8.59 -2.82
CA HIS A 244 18.60 8.30 -3.97
C HIS A 244 18.60 9.43 -5.00
N GLU A 245 17.43 9.88 -5.48
CA GLU A 245 17.36 10.99 -6.45
C GLU A 245 17.88 12.32 -5.86
N CYS A 246 17.70 12.54 -4.55
CA CYS A 246 18.17 13.75 -3.88
C CYS A 246 19.66 13.68 -3.45
N GLY A 247 20.34 12.55 -3.64
CA GLY A 247 21.71 12.36 -3.19
C GLY A 247 21.89 12.40 -1.67
N LEU A 248 20.88 11.92 -0.93
CA LEU A 248 20.84 11.87 0.53
C LEU A 248 20.99 10.44 1.05
N GLU A 249 21.43 10.30 2.29
CA GLU A 249 21.32 9.04 3.03
C GLU A 249 19.87 8.85 3.52
N VAL A 250 19.50 7.61 3.89
CA VAL A 250 18.21 7.35 4.55
C VAL A 250 18.30 7.58 6.05
N GLY A 251 17.26 8.20 6.61
CA GLY A 251 17.03 8.36 8.04
C GLY A 251 16.01 7.37 8.56
N GLU A 252 14.88 7.87 9.06
CA GLU A 252 13.80 7.06 9.62
C GLU A 252 12.54 7.06 8.75
N PHE A 253 11.84 5.94 8.74
CA PHE A 253 10.43 5.90 8.41
C PHE A 253 9.59 5.94 9.70
N VAL A 254 8.73 6.94 9.83
CA VAL A 254 7.82 7.12 10.97
C VAL A 254 6.40 6.83 10.51
N HIS A 255 5.74 5.85 11.14
CA HIS A 255 4.40 5.42 10.73
C HIS A 255 3.39 5.79 11.81
N THR A 256 2.60 6.82 11.55
CA THR A 256 1.51 7.26 12.42
C THR A 256 0.18 6.71 11.89
N ILE A 257 -0.60 6.08 12.76
CA ILE A 257 -1.87 5.43 12.41
C ILE A 257 -3.01 6.03 13.24
N GLY A 258 -4.12 6.34 12.57
CA GLY A 258 -5.40 6.70 13.19
C GLY A 258 -6.07 5.47 13.79
N ASP A 259 -7.07 4.91 13.12
CA ASP A 259 -7.68 3.64 13.54
C ASP A 259 -6.78 2.46 13.13
N ALA A 260 -6.07 1.88 14.11
CA ALA A 260 -5.25 0.69 13.93
C ALA A 260 -6.02 -0.53 14.44
N HIS A 261 -6.33 -1.47 13.55
CA HIS A 261 -7.26 -2.56 13.84
C HIS A 261 -6.77 -3.93 13.38
N ILE A 262 -7.18 -4.96 14.13
CA ILE A 262 -7.08 -6.36 13.73
C ILE A 262 -8.52 -6.84 13.48
N TYR A 263 -8.79 -7.41 12.31
CA TYR A 263 -10.06 -8.08 12.06
C TYR A 263 -10.22 -9.31 12.96
N THR A 264 -11.42 -9.56 13.44
CA THR A 264 -11.70 -10.66 14.40
C THR A 264 -11.31 -12.03 13.84
N ASN A 265 -11.40 -12.23 12.52
CA ASN A 265 -11.00 -13.45 11.82
C ASN A 265 -9.48 -13.57 11.55
N HIS A 266 -8.66 -12.63 12.04
CA HIS A 266 -7.20 -12.63 11.90
C HIS A 266 -6.44 -12.93 13.21
N PHE A 267 -7.14 -13.20 14.31
CA PHE A 267 -6.52 -13.28 15.64
C PHE A 267 -5.52 -14.44 15.76
N GLU A 268 -5.92 -15.64 15.32
CA GLU A 268 -5.05 -16.82 15.34
C GLU A 268 -3.78 -16.60 14.49
N GLN A 269 -3.91 -15.88 13.39
CA GLN A 269 -2.81 -15.55 12.50
C GLN A 269 -1.84 -14.54 13.14
N VAL A 270 -2.37 -13.55 13.87
CA VAL A 270 -1.56 -12.61 14.64
C VAL A 270 -0.84 -13.33 15.77
N GLU A 271 -1.52 -14.18 16.55
CA GLU A 271 -0.90 -14.98 17.62
C GLU A 271 0.23 -15.87 17.09
N LYS A 272 -0.01 -16.55 15.97
CA LYS A 272 1.00 -17.35 15.27
C LYS A 272 2.21 -16.52 14.84
N GLN A 273 1.99 -15.28 14.39
CA GLN A 273 3.07 -14.37 14.02
C GLN A 273 3.85 -13.90 15.27
N LEU A 274 3.16 -13.57 16.36
CA LEU A 274 3.75 -13.11 17.61
C LEU A 274 4.61 -14.16 18.32
N ALA A 275 4.37 -15.45 18.06
CA ALA A 275 5.17 -16.56 18.57
C ALA A 275 6.50 -16.77 17.81
N ARG A 276 6.77 -16.03 16.73
CA ARG A 276 7.99 -16.15 15.92
C ARG A 276 9.01 -15.10 16.32
N GLU A 277 10.26 -15.55 16.46
CA GLU A 277 11.40 -14.65 16.61
C GLU A 277 11.72 -13.94 15.29
N PRO A 278 11.85 -12.59 15.27
CA PRO A 278 12.34 -11.87 14.11
C PRO A 278 13.74 -12.32 13.69
N ARG A 279 13.97 -12.34 12.38
CA ARG A 279 15.27 -12.56 11.74
C ARG A 279 15.80 -11.24 11.21
N PRO A 280 17.09 -11.13 10.86
CA PRO A 280 17.65 -9.90 10.31
C PRO A 280 16.84 -9.38 9.11
N PHE A 281 16.56 -8.08 9.09
CA PHE A 281 15.96 -7.44 7.92
C PHE A 281 16.87 -7.56 6.69
N PRO A 282 16.29 -7.67 5.49
CA PRO A 282 17.06 -7.72 4.26
C PRO A 282 17.68 -6.36 3.93
N LYS A 283 18.56 -6.37 2.92
CA LYS A 283 19.12 -5.17 2.32
C LYS A 283 18.39 -4.83 1.02
N LEU A 284 17.99 -3.57 0.86
CA LEU A 284 17.53 -3.03 -0.41
C LEU A 284 18.73 -2.46 -1.17
N THR A 285 18.84 -2.81 -2.46
CA THR A 285 19.79 -2.24 -3.41
C THR A 285 19.00 -1.61 -4.56
N LEU A 286 19.35 -0.38 -4.91
CA LEU A 286 18.79 0.38 -6.04
C LEU A 286 19.82 0.44 -7.16
N ASN A 287 19.37 0.44 -8.43
CA ASN A 287 20.24 0.68 -9.57
C ASN A 287 20.84 2.11 -9.50
N PRO A 288 22.17 2.26 -9.39
CA PRO A 288 22.80 3.58 -9.25
C PRO A 288 22.73 4.42 -10.53
N ASP A 289 22.46 3.82 -11.69
CA ASP A 289 22.46 4.50 -12.99
C ASP A 289 21.15 5.23 -13.27
N VAL A 290 20.04 4.79 -12.66
CA VAL A 290 18.73 5.48 -12.76
C VAL A 290 18.75 6.73 -11.91
N LYS A 291 18.45 7.90 -12.47
CA LYS A 291 18.59 9.20 -11.76
C LYS A 291 17.26 9.74 -11.24
N SER A 292 16.21 9.63 -12.03
CA SER A 292 14.86 10.05 -11.66
C SER A 292 14.13 8.88 -11.01
N VAL A 293 13.45 9.11 -9.88
CA VAL A 293 12.62 8.09 -9.25
C VAL A 293 11.47 7.62 -10.14
N PHE A 294 11.09 8.43 -11.14
CA PHE A 294 10.01 8.11 -12.07
C PHE A 294 10.44 7.17 -13.20
N ASP A 295 11.74 6.96 -13.38
CA ASP A 295 12.31 6.09 -14.41
C ASP A 295 12.67 4.69 -13.87
N PHE A 296 12.47 4.44 -12.57
CA PHE A 296 12.72 3.13 -11.97
C PHE A 296 11.72 2.09 -12.49
N GLU A 297 12.27 0.92 -12.84
CA GLU A 297 11.51 -0.28 -13.14
C GLU A 297 11.78 -1.38 -12.10
N MET A 298 11.05 -2.49 -12.22
CA MET A 298 11.14 -3.60 -11.26
C MET A 298 12.52 -4.24 -11.20
N GLU A 299 13.26 -4.21 -12.31
CA GLU A 299 14.61 -4.76 -12.45
C GLU A 299 15.66 -3.91 -11.73
N ASP A 300 15.36 -2.65 -11.45
CA ASP A 300 16.25 -1.71 -10.75
C ASP A 300 16.22 -1.87 -9.23
N LEU A 301 15.36 -2.76 -8.72
CA LEU A 301 15.09 -2.95 -7.30
C LEU A 301 15.45 -4.38 -6.87
N THR A 302 16.44 -4.52 -6.00
CA THR A 302 16.88 -5.83 -5.50
C THR A 302 16.78 -5.91 -3.98
N ILE A 303 16.27 -7.03 -3.48
CA ILE A 303 16.23 -7.39 -2.05
C ILE A 303 17.18 -8.57 -1.81
N GLU A 304 18.19 -8.36 -0.96
CA GLU A 304 19.20 -9.35 -0.62
C GLU A 304 19.06 -9.82 0.83
N GLY A 305 19.31 -11.11 1.07
CA GLY A 305 19.30 -11.67 2.43
C GLY A 305 17.91 -11.79 3.08
N TYR A 306 16.83 -11.78 2.29
CA TYR A 306 15.47 -11.95 2.82
C TYR A 306 15.16 -13.40 3.17
N ASP A 307 15.28 -13.75 4.46
CA ASP A 307 14.99 -15.07 5.02
C ASP A 307 13.79 -15.04 5.98
N PRO A 308 12.55 -14.83 5.49
CA PRO A 308 11.38 -14.79 6.35
C PRO A 308 10.93 -16.19 6.78
N HIS A 309 10.24 -16.24 7.90
CA HIS A 309 9.37 -17.36 8.24
C HIS A 309 8.28 -17.56 7.17
N PRO A 310 7.67 -18.76 7.08
CA PRO A 310 6.63 -19.05 6.08
C PRO A 310 5.46 -18.07 6.11
N ALA A 311 4.83 -17.84 4.96
CA ALA A 311 3.63 -17.02 4.86
C ALA A 311 2.52 -17.49 5.83
N ILE A 312 1.70 -16.55 6.28
CA ILE A 312 0.50 -16.83 7.07
C ILE A 312 -0.67 -16.31 6.24
N LYS A 313 -1.55 -17.20 5.80
CA LYS A 313 -2.73 -16.85 5.01
C LYS A 313 -3.83 -16.32 5.93
N ALA A 314 -4.53 -15.28 5.50
CA ALA A 314 -5.76 -14.80 6.13
C ALA A 314 -6.74 -14.33 5.04
N PRO A 315 -8.05 -14.46 5.28
CA PRO A 315 -9.07 -13.95 4.35
C PRO A 315 -9.04 -12.42 4.30
N VAL A 316 -9.26 -11.85 3.11
CA VAL A 316 -9.46 -10.40 2.96
C VAL A 316 -10.86 -10.05 3.47
N ALA A 317 -10.96 -9.01 4.30
CA ALA A 317 -12.23 -8.44 4.72
C ALA A 317 -12.66 -7.41 3.65
N VAL A 318 -13.67 -7.76 2.85
CA VAL A 318 -14.16 -6.94 1.74
C VAL A 318 -15.48 -6.27 2.08
#